data_AF-A0A833VIP6-F1
#
_entry.id   AF-A0A833VIP6-F1
#
_cell.length_a   1.000
_cell.length_b   1.000
_cell.length_c   1.000
_cell.angle_alpha   90.00
_cell.angle_beta   90.00
_cell.angle_gamma   90.00
#
_symmetry.space_group_name_H-M   'P 1'
#
loop_
_entity.id
_entity.type
_entity.pdbx_description
1 polymer ?
#
loop_
_entity_poly.entity_id
_entity_poly.type
_entity_poly.pdbx_seq_one_letter_code
_entity_poly.pdbx_strand_id
1 'polypeptide(L)'
;MAMILDAFLSKFSEFLVQMVTDEVGMLLGIPGQIEKLGETVRDIQCVLADAERKQSNDRTIERWLMQLKDVMYDADDVIDLCQIKAKERLASSSSHSRCGFPLLSCFGNPFFAHKIGSKIKDINSRLEGIAKRRTDLGLTQSPIFPTHGVRRVDSIISRKTDHLIVVDDIVGEKIEEDTEMLVSWLTEEEKGVRENVCVVAILGMGGIGKSTLAKKIFNDPRIEDEFQLKIWILQPKEVKA
;
A
#
# COMPACT_ATOMS: atom_id res chain seq x y z
N MET A 1 2.51 -14.03 -4.13
CA MET A 1 3.52 -12.97 -4.33
C MET A 1 3.05 -11.91 -5.32
N ALA A 2 2.28 -12.31 -6.34
CA ALA A 2 1.77 -11.47 -7.41
C ALA A 2 0.88 -10.31 -6.96
N MET A 3 0.00 -10.46 -5.96
CA MET A 3 -0.81 -9.31 -5.48
C MET A 3 0.05 -8.14 -4.99
N ILE A 4 1.17 -8.44 -4.33
CA ILE A 4 2.10 -7.41 -3.86
C ILE A 4 2.80 -6.76 -5.06
N LEU A 5 3.28 -7.58 -6.01
CA LEU A 5 3.94 -7.09 -7.22
C LEU A 5 3.02 -6.26 -8.10
N ASP A 6 1.75 -6.64 -8.22
CA ASP A 6 0.74 -5.92 -8.98
C ASP A 6 0.48 -4.53 -8.38
N ALA A 7 0.41 -4.44 -7.04
CA ALA A 7 0.32 -3.17 -6.34
C ALA A 7 1.56 -2.28 -6.55
N PHE A 8 2.77 -2.86 -6.48
CA PHE A 8 4.02 -2.13 -6.78
C PHE A 8 4.05 -1.61 -8.22
N LEU A 9 3.72 -2.46 -9.19
CA LEU A 9 3.69 -2.09 -10.61
C LEU A 9 2.63 -1.03 -10.90
N SER A 10 1.49 -1.08 -10.21
CA SER A 10 0.45 -0.05 -10.31
C SER A 10 0.93 1.29 -9.75
N LYS A 11 1.51 1.30 -8.54
CA LYS A 11 2.12 2.50 -7.93
C LYS A 11 3.20 3.09 -8.86
N PHE A 12 4.05 2.23 -9.41
CA PHE A 12 5.11 2.66 -10.33
C PHE A 12 4.55 3.19 -11.65
N SER A 13 3.51 2.57 -12.20
CA SER A 13 2.84 3.06 -13.41
C SER A 13 2.23 4.45 -13.20
N GLU A 14 1.59 4.70 -12.06
CA GLU A 14 1.06 6.03 -11.71
C GLU A 14 2.19 7.06 -11.63
N PHE A 15 3.31 6.69 -11.02
CA PHE A 15 4.50 7.55 -10.95
C PHE A 15 5.09 7.85 -12.34
N LEU A 16 5.14 6.88 -13.24
CA LEU A 16 5.58 7.09 -14.63
C LEU A 16 4.64 8.04 -15.38
N VAL A 17 3.33 7.88 -15.22
CA VAL A 17 2.33 8.79 -15.80
C VAL A 17 2.50 10.21 -15.28
N GLN A 18 2.78 10.36 -13.98
CA GLN A 18 3.07 11.67 -13.41
C GLN A 18 4.35 12.27 -14.00
N MET A 19 5.42 11.49 -14.18
CA MET A 19 6.65 11.99 -14.82
C MET A 19 6.46 12.40 -16.29
N VAL A 20 5.58 11.72 -17.03
CA VAL A 20 5.21 12.12 -18.40
C VAL A 20 4.40 13.42 -18.37
N THR A 21 3.38 13.49 -17.50
CA THR A 21 2.50 14.67 -17.36
C THR A 21 3.28 15.92 -16.95
N ASP A 22 4.24 15.75 -16.04
CA ASP A 22 5.10 16.80 -15.53
C ASP A 22 6.28 17.10 -16.47
N GLU A 23 6.35 16.49 -17.67
CA GLU A 23 7.45 16.63 -18.66
C GLU A 23 8.86 16.35 -18.09
N VAL A 24 8.94 15.60 -16.99
CA VAL A 24 10.19 15.26 -16.27
C VAL A 24 11.16 14.50 -17.17
N GLY A 25 10.65 13.72 -18.13
CA GLY A 25 11.48 12.99 -19.09
C GLY A 25 12.45 13.90 -19.87
N MET A 26 12.06 15.15 -20.16
CA MET A 26 12.96 16.12 -20.81
C MET A 26 14.08 16.57 -19.88
N LEU A 27 13.75 16.86 -18.61
CA LEU A 27 14.72 17.27 -17.59
C LEU A 27 15.73 16.17 -17.25
N LEU A 28 15.29 14.91 -17.32
CA LEU A 28 16.14 13.75 -17.08
C LEU A 28 16.94 13.31 -18.32
N GLY A 29 16.70 13.93 -19.49
CA GLY A 29 17.34 13.56 -20.75
C GLY A 29 16.93 12.17 -21.28
N ILE A 30 15.74 11.68 -20.88
CA ILE A 30 15.24 10.34 -21.19
C ILE A 30 13.75 10.33 -21.61
N PRO A 31 13.28 11.24 -22.50
CA PRO A 31 11.85 11.41 -22.78
C PRO A 31 11.18 10.12 -23.26
N GLY A 32 11.78 9.41 -24.22
CA GLY A 32 11.22 8.15 -24.74
C GLY A 32 11.43 6.92 -23.84
N GLN A 33 12.27 7.00 -22.81
CA GLN A 33 12.49 5.84 -21.93
C GLN A 33 11.36 5.66 -20.92
N ILE A 34 10.75 6.76 -20.47
CA ILE A 34 9.66 6.69 -19.48
C ILE A 34 8.41 6.03 -20.08
N GLU A 35 8.08 6.38 -21.33
CA GLU A 35 6.95 5.76 -22.06
C GLU A 35 7.20 4.27 -22.30
N LYS A 36 8.38 3.91 -22.82
CA LYS A 36 8.78 2.51 -23.04
C LYS A 36 8.76 1.68 -21.74
N LEU A 37 9.20 2.29 -20.65
CA LEU A 37 9.16 1.67 -19.33
C LEU A 37 7.72 1.42 -18.87
N GLY A 38 6.81 2.37 -19.11
CA GLY A 38 5.38 2.20 -18.82
C GLY A 38 4.74 1.05 -19.62
N GLU A 39 5.09 0.90 -20.89
CA GLU A 39 4.67 -0.24 -21.71
C GLU A 39 5.16 -1.57 -21.14
N THR A 40 6.44 -1.63 -20.78
CA THR A 40 7.09 -2.83 -20.21
C THR A 40 6.43 -3.25 -18.89
N VAL A 41 6.10 -2.28 -18.03
CA VAL A 41 5.38 -2.52 -16.77
C VAL A 41 4.00 -3.12 -17.02
N ARG A 42 3.22 -2.57 -17.95
CA ARG A 42 1.90 -3.11 -18.32
C ARG A 42 2.01 -4.53 -18.87
N ASP A 43 2.99 -4.77 -19.72
CA ASP A 43 3.27 -6.08 -20.32
C ASP A 43 3.55 -7.16 -19.27
N ILE A 44 4.23 -6.79 -18.18
CA ILE A 44 4.52 -7.67 -17.04
C ILE A 44 3.24 -7.88 -16.21
N GLN A 45 2.46 -6.82 -15.95
CA GLN A 45 1.21 -6.94 -15.19
C GLN A 45 0.24 -7.95 -15.81
N CYS A 46 0.10 -7.96 -17.13
CA CYS A 46 -0.81 -8.87 -17.84
C CYS A 46 -0.50 -10.37 -17.62
N VAL A 47 0.72 -10.72 -17.20
CA VAL A 47 1.16 -12.10 -17.01
C VAL A 47 1.31 -12.52 -15.53
N LEU A 48 1.17 -11.59 -14.58
CA LEU A 48 1.37 -11.86 -13.15
C LEU A 48 0.42 -12.92 -12.60
N ALA A 49 -0.86 -12.88 -13.00
CA ALA A 49 -1.87 -13.82 -12.51
C ALA A 49 -1.56 -15.26 -12.96
N ASP A 50 -1.08 -15.43 -14.19
CA ASP A 50 -0.66 -16.74 -14.72
C ASP A 50 0.65 -17.20 -14.06
N ALA A 51 1.60 -16.29 -13.86
CA ALA A 51 2.86 -16.57 -13.16
C ALA A 51 2.63 -17.06 -11.73
N GLU A 52 1.73 -16.44 -10.96
CA GLU A 52 1.41 -16.88 -9.59
C GLU A 52 0.83 -18.31 -9.57
N ARG A 53 -0.07 -18.63 -10.50
CA ARG A 53 -0.68 -19.97 -10.59
C ARG A 53 0.35 -21.05 -10.89
N LYS A 54 1.34 -20.73 -11.72
CA LYS A 54 2.39 -21.67 -12.16
C LYS A 54 3.59 -21.71 -11.20
N GLN A 55 3.79 -20.68 -10.36
CA GLN A 55 4.94 -20.54 -9.46
C GLN A 55 5.14 -21.75 -8.54
N SER A 56 4.06 -22.35 -8.03
CA SER A 56 4.15 -23.48 -7.10
C SER A 56 4.78 -24.74 -7.71
N ASN A 57 4.71 -24.88 -9.04
CA ASN A 57 5.17 -26.06 -9.76
C ASN A 57 6.44 -25.80 -10.60
N ASP A 58 6.84 -24.53 -10.79
CA ASP A 58 7.99 -24.15 -11.62
C ASP A 58 8.91 -23.15 -10.91
N ARG A 59 10.08 -23.64 -10.47
CA ARG A 59 11.13 -22.83 -9.82
C ARG A 59 11.70 -21.74 -10.73
N THR A 60 11.58 -21.87 -12.05
CA THR A 60 12.04 -20.87 -13.01
C THR A 60 11.12 -19.65 -12.99
N ILE A 61 9.81 -19.88 -12.88
CA ILE A 61 8.79 -18.83 -12.73
C ILE A 61 8.91 -18.18 -11.34
N GLU A 62 9.16 -18.97 -10.30
CA GLU A 62 9.47 -18.44 -8.96
C GLU A 62 10.67 -17.48 -8.99
N ARG A 63 11.78 -17.90 -9.63
CA ARG A 63 12.96 -17.04 -9.80
C ARG A 63 12.65 -15.78 -10.60
N TRP A 64 11.84 -15.89 -11.65
CA TRP A 64 11.41 -14.75 -12.45
C TRP A 64 10.62 -13.72 -11.61
N LEU A 65 9.69 -14.19 -10.78
CA LEU A 65 8.92 -13.33 -9.85
C LEU A 65 9.81 -12.69 -8.77
N MET A 66 10.82 -13.40 -8.25
CA MET A 66 11.78 -12.83 -7.31
C MET A 66 12.62 -11.71 -7.97
N GLN A 67 13.10 -11.92 -9.20
CA GLN A 67 13.84 -10.89 -9.91
C GLN A 67 12.98 -9.65 -10.20
N LEU A 68 11.71 -9.86 -10.53
CA LEU A 68 10.76 -8.76 -10.67
C LEU A 68 10.59 -8.00 -9.35
N LYS A 69 10.46 -8.71 -8.23
CA LYS A 69 10.38 -8.12 -6.89
C LYS A 69 11.59 -7.25 -6.56
N ASP A 70 12.79 -7.73 -6.86
CA ASP A 70 14.02 -6.98 -6.60
C ASP A 70 14.04 -5.66 -7.39
N VAL A 71 13.65 -5.70 -8.66
CA VAL A 71 13.56 -4.48 -9.49
C VAL A 71 12.46 -3.53 -8.98
N MET A 72 11.36 -4.06 -8.46
CA MET A 72 10.29 -3.24 -7.88
C MET A 72 10.73 -2.51 -6.61
N TYR A 73 11.61 -3.10 -5.79
CA TYR A 73 12.18 -2.37 -4.66
C TYR A 73 13.07 -1.21 -5.11
N ASP A 74 13.90 -1.42 -6.14
CA ASP A 74 14.71 -0.34 -6.71
C ASP A 74 13.84 0.79 -7.31
N ALA A 75 12.68 0.43 -7.88
CA ALA A 75 11.69 1.38 -8.39
C ALA A 75 10.98 2.15 -7.26
N ASP A 76 10.64 1.47 -6.16
CA ASP A 76 10.05 2.09 -4.98
C ASP A 76 11.01 3.10 -4.34
N ASP A 77 12.29 2.75 -4.23
CA ASP A 77 13.36 3.65 -3.79
C ASP A 77 13.43 4.93 -4.64
N VAL A 78 13.23 4.82 -5.96
CA VAL A 78 13.21 5.99 -6.86
C VAL A 78 12.01 6.89 -6.56
N ILE A 79 10.83 6.30 -6.35
CA ILE A 79 9.62 7.05 -5.98
C ILE A 79 9.85 7.79 -4.67
N ASP A 80 10.34 7.08 -3.65
CA ASP A 80 10.53 7.63 -2.31
C ASP A 80 11.58 8.74 -2.30
N LEU A 81 12.71 8.56 -2.99
CA LEU A 81 13.72 9.61 -3.16
C LEU A 81 13.14 10.87 -3.82
N CYS A 82 12.29 10.71 -4.84
CA CYS A 82 11.62 11.85 -5.48
C CYS A 82 10.67 12.54 -4.52
N GLN A 83 9.85 11.79 -3.78
CA GLN A 83 8.90 12.34 -2.81
C GLN A 83 9.59 13.07 -1.65
N ILE A 84 10.68 12.50 -1.11
CA ILE A 84 11.49 13.15 -0.07
C ILE A 84 12.04 14.48 -0.60
N LYS A 85 12.61 14.48 -1.81
CA LYS A 85 13.18 15.70 -2.41
C LYS A 85 12.12 16.77 -2.70
N ALA A 86 10.92 16.36 -3.12
CA ALA A 86 9.78 17.28 -3.29
C ALA A 86 9.45 17.97 -1.96
N LYS A 87 9.32 17.19 -0.88
CA LYS A 87 8.98 17.70 0.46
C LYS A 87 10.05 18.64 1.01
N GLU A 88 11.34 18.32 0.87
CA GLU A 88 12.44 19.20 1.29
C GLU A 88 12.40 20.57 0.60
N ARG A 89 12.14 20.59 -0.72
CA ARG A 89 12.01 21.82 -1.50
C ARG A 89 10.79 22.65 -1.11
N LEU A 90 9.66 21.98 -0.83
CA LEU A 90 8.46 22.65 -0.33
C LEU A 90 8.67 23.26 1.06
N ALA A 91 9.40 22.58 1.95
CA ALA A 91 9.71 23.09 3.29
C ALA A 91 10.73 24.24 3.29
N SER A 92 11.64 24.27 2.32
CA SER A 92 12.71 25.28 2.22
C SER A 92 12.30 26.54 1.45
N SER A 93 11.15 26.53 0.77
CA SER A 93 10.66 27.65 -0.05
C SER A 93 9.62 28.48 0.70
N SER A 94 9.97 29.71 1.09
CA SER A 94 9.01 30.69 1.63
C SER A 94 8.12 31.33 0.54
N SER A 95 8.38 31.04 -0.74
CA SER A 95 7.64 31.59 -1.88
C SER A 95 6.63 30.59 -2.42
N HIS A 96 5.38 31.02 -2.52
CA HIS A 96 4.23 30.29 -3.04
C HIS A 96 4.30 30.08 -4.57
N SER A 97 5.38 29.53 -5.12
CA SER A 97 5.32 28.96 -6.47
C SER A 97 4.71 27.56 -6.39
N ARG A 98 3.38 27.53 -6.29
CA ARG A 98 2.57 26.34 -6.60
C ARG A 98 2.73 26.02 -8.09
N CYS A 99 3.88 25.52 -8.51
CA CYS A 99 3.88 24.67 -9.71
C CYS A 99 3.05 23.45 -9.33
N GLY A 100 1.92 23.25 -10.00
CA GLY A 100 0.97 22.15 -9.76
C GLY A 100 1.54 20.75 -10.08
N PHE A 101 2.86 20.63 -10.15
CA PHE A 101 3.61 19.48 -10.62
C PHE A 101 4.68 19.13 -9.57
N PRO A 102 4.31 18.31 -8.56
CA PRO A 102 5.18 17.99 -7.44
C PRO A 102 6.55 17.44 -7.86
N LEU A 103 6.64 16.73 -8.99
CA LEU A 103 7.88 16.08 -9.42
C LEU A 103 8.83 17.06 -10.14
N LEU A 104 8.33 18.06 -10.86
CA LEU A 104 9.17 19.12 -11.43
C LEU A 104 10.03 19.81 -10.36
N SER A 105 9.45 20.00 -9.17
CA SER A 105 10.16 20.60 -8.05
C SER A 105 11.34 19.73 -7.54
N CYS A 106 11.35 18.42 -7.79
CA CYS A 106 12.44 17.52 -7.41
C CYS A 106 13.69 17.74 -8.25
N PHE A 107 13.52 18.02 -9.54
CA PHE A 107 14.60 17.92 -10.53
C PHE A 107 15.36 19.21 -10.80
N GLY A 108 15.10 20.27 -10.03
CA GLY A 108 15.89 21.52 -10.12
C GLY A 108 17.37 21.40 -9.73
N ASN A 109 17.84 20.25 -9.21
CA ASN A 109 19.27 19.98 -9.01
C ASN A 109 19.76 19.00 -10.10
N PRO A 110 20.67 19.42 -11.01
CA PRO A 110 21.16 18.59 -12.11
C PRO A 110 21.81 17.27 -11.68
N PHE A 111 22.52 17.25 -10.55
CA PHE A 111 23.13 16.02 -10.03
C PHE A 111 22.08 15.03 -9.54
N PHE A 112 21.02 15.53 -8.90
CA PHE A 112 19.89 14.69 -8.48
C PHE A 112 19.12 14.16 -9.69
N ALA A 113 18.84 15.03 -10.67
CA ALA A 113 18.21 14.64 -11.93
C ALA A 113 19.00 13.55 -12.66
N HIS A 114 20.32 13.74 -12.83
CA HIS A 114 21.18 12.72 -13.44
C HIS A 114 21.17 11.39 -12.65
N LYS A 115 21.20 11.43 -11.31
CA LYS A 115 21.13 10.24 -10.45
C LYS A 115 19.82 9.46 -10.68
N ILE A 116 18.69 10.15 -10.69
CA ILE A 116 17.37 9.52 -10.91
C ILE A 116 17.25 9.02 -12.35
N GLY A 117 17.67 9.79 -13.35
CA GLY A 117 17.68 9.36 -14.75
C GLY A 117 18.51 8.09 -14.96
N SER A 118 19.68 7.98 -14.31
CA SER A 118 20.50 6.77 -14.34
C SER A 118 19.80 5.56 -13.70
N LYS A 119 19.16 5.74 -12.54
CA LYS A 119 18.37 4.68 -11.88
C LYS A 119 17.20 4.21 -12.75
N ILE A 120 16.45 5.14 -13.36
CA ILE A 120 15.34 4.81 -14.27
C ILE A 120 15.84 4.00 -15.47
N LYS A 121 17.01 4.38 -16.03
CA LYS A 121 17.61 3.64 -17.15
C LYS A 121 18.02 2.21 -16.76
N ASP A 122 18.57 2.01 -15.56
CA ASP A 122 18.88 0.68 -15.04
C ASP A 122 17.61 -0.18 -14.86
N ILE A 123 16.59 0.38 -14.21
CA ILE A 123 15.29 -0.26 -14.01
C ILE A 123 14.69 -0.67 -15.37
N ASN A 124 14.74 0.22 -16.36
CA ASN A 124 14.21 -0.05 -17.69
C ASN A 124 14.93 -1.24 -18.36
N SER A 125 16.26 -1.25 -18.33
CA SER A 125 17.06 -2.35 -18.87
C SER A 125 16.72 -3.70 -18.20
N ARG A 126 16.58 -3.71 -16.87
CA ARG A 126 16.27 -4.92 -16.10
C ARG A 126 14.85 -5.41 -16.33
N LEU A 127 13.86 -4.50 -16.38
CA LEU A 127 12.47 -4.86 -16.69
C LEU A 127 12.31 -5.36 -18.12
N GLU A 128 13.02 -4.78 -19.09
CA GLU A 128 13.03 -5.31 -20.47
C GLU A 128 13.57 -6.75 -20.51
N GLY A 129 14.63 -7.05 -19.76
CA GLY A 129 15.18 -8.41 -19.64
C GLY A 129 14.22 -9.39 -18.95
N ILE A 130 13.42 -8.91 -18.00
CA ILE A 130 12.37 -9.70 -17.34
C ILE A 130 11.20 -9.95 -18.31
N ALA A 131 10.71 -8.90 -18.96
CA ALA A 131 9.60 -8.98 -19.91
C ALA A 131 9.92 -9.89 -21.10
N LYS A 132 11.14 -9.86 -21.64
CA LYS A 132 11.56 -10.74 -22.75
C LYS A 132 11.49 -12.23 -22.40
N ARG A 133 11.83 -12.60 -21.17
CA ARG A 133 11.79 -14.01 -20.74
C ARG A 133 10.37 -14.55 -20.52
N ARG A 134 9.33 -13.71 -20.59
CA ARG A 134 7.94 -14.16 -20.40
C ARG A 134 7.51 -15.19 -21.46
N THR A 135 7.98 -15.02 -22.70
CA THR A 135 7.65 -15.92 -23.81
C THR A 135 8.29 -17.29 -23.61
N ASP A 136 9.55 -17.31 -23.15
CA ASP A 136 10.31 -18.53 -22.93
C ASP A 136 9.75 -19.35 -21.75
N LEU A 137 9.10 -18.67 -20.80
CA LEU A 137 8.42 -19.28 -19.65
C LEU A 137 6.98 -19.73 -19.96
N GLY A 138 6.50 -19.54 -21.19
CA GLY A 138 5.12 -19.88 -21.56
C GLY A 138 4.07 -19.15 -20.73
N LEU A 139 4.39 -17.92 -20.27
CA LEU A 139 3.45 -17.08 -19.55
C LEU A 139 2.46 -16.49 -20.54
N THR A 140 1.17 -16.74 -20.30
CA THR A 140 0.08 -16.27 -21.14
C THR A 140 -0.60 -15.09 -20.49
N GLN A 141 -1.04 -14.12 -21.31
CA GLN A 141 -1.87 -13.04 -20.80
C GLN A 141 -3.14 -13.63 -20.21
N SER A 142 -3.45 -13.27 -18.97
CA SER A 142 -4.78 -13.56 -18.44
C SER A 142 -5.79 -12.81 -19.32
N PRO A 143 -6.93 -13.42 -19.72
CA PRO A 143 -7.97 -12.70 -20.44
C PRO A 143 -8.32 -11.45 -19.60
N ILE A 144 -8.04 -10.29 -20.20
CA ILE A 144 -8.33 -8.99 -19.62
C ILE A 144 -9.85 -8.92 -19.55
N PHE A 145 -10.43 -9.05 -18.37
CA PHE A 145 -11.73 -8.42 -18.16
C PHE A 145 -11.48 -6.93 -18.31
N PRO A 146 -12.10 -6.25 -19.28
CA PRO A 146 -11.94 -4.82 -19.42
C PRO A 146 -12.48 -4.19 -18.14
N THR A 147 -11.58 -3.72 -17.28
CA THR A 147 -11.90 -2.77 -16.24
C THR A 147 -12.15 -1.41 -16.90
N HIS A 148 -13.21 -1.36 -17.71
CA HIS A 148 -13.88 -0.11 -18.02
C HIS A 148 -14.34 0.48 -16.69
N GLY A 149 -13.69 1.58 -16.30
CA GLY A 149 -14.14 2.39 -15.18
C GLY A 149 -14.07 1.68 -13.84
N VAL A 150 -12.88 1.24 -13.43
CA VAL A 150 -12.55 1.47 -12.02
C VAL A 150 -12.45 2.99 -11.90
N ARG A 151 -13.58 3.62 -11.57
CA ARG A 151 -13.59 4.88 -10.82
C ARG A 151 -12.37 4.82 -9.94
N ARG A 152 -11.51 5.84 -9.98
CA ARG A 152 -10.55 6.08 -8.89
C ARG A 152 -11.34 5.98 -7.59
N VAL A 153 -11.38 4.79 -7.03
CA VAL A 153 -11.56 4.64 -5.62
C VAL A 153 -10.20 5.13 -5.18
N ASP A 154 -10.17 6.35 -4.68
CA ASP A 154 -9.15 6.76 -3.72
C ASP A 154 -9.24 5.77 -2.55
N SER A 155 -8.79 4.55 -2.80
CA SER A 155 -8.45 3.58 -1.79
C SER A 155 -6.94 3.47 -1.85
N ILE A 156 -6.29 4.51 -1.32
CA ILE A 156 -5.47 4.24 -0.14
C ILE A 156 -6.24 3.14 0.59
N ILE A 157 -5.69 1.92 0.67
CA ILE A 157 -6.18 0.94 1.63
C ILE A 157 -5.91 1.59 2.99
N SER A 158 -6.75 2.57 3.30
CA SER A 158 -6.97 3.08 4.61
C SER A 158 -7.44 1.81 5.26
N ARG A 159 -6.60 1.27 6.14
CA ARG A 159 -6.94 0.17 7.03
C ARG A 159 -8.08 0.69 7.90
N LYS A 160 -9.26 0.95 7.30
CA LYS A 160 -10.41 1.56 7.94
C LYS A 160 -11.02 0.48 8.76
N THR A 161 -10.73 0.53 10.05
CA THR A 161 -11.53 -0.18 11.01
C THR A 161 -12.68 0.75 11.39
N ASP A 162 -13.83 0.57 10.74
CA ASP A 162 -15.07 1.23 11.14
C ASP A 162 -15.63 0.55 12.40
N HIS A 163 -16.37 1.31 13.18
CA HIS A 163 -17.12 0.87 14.35
C HIS A 163 -18.32 0.00 14.06
N LEU A 164 -18.89 0.20 12.88
CA LEU A 164 -20.06 -0.56 12.47
C LEU A 164 -19.68 -2.04 12.36
N ILE A 165 -20.40 -2.88 13.11
CA ILE A 165 -20.32 -4.33 13.00
C ILE A 165 -21.60 -4.81 12.32
N VAL A 166 -21.46 -5.69 11.32
CA VAL A 166 -22.53 -6.60 10.94
C VAL A 166 -22.42 -7.80 11.89
N VAL A 167 -23.24 -7.80 12.95
CA VAL A 167 -23.12 -8.74 14.08
C VAL A 167 -23.34 -10.19 13.63
N ASP A 168 -24.12 -10.40 12.56
CA ASP A 168 -24.51 -11.70 12.03
C ASP A 168 -23.34 -12.55 11.48
N ASP A 169 -22.18 -11.95 11.18
CA ASP A 169 -21.03 -12.67 10.61
C ASP A 169 -19.99 -13.11 11.67
N ILE A 170 -20.21 -12.82 12.96
CA ILE A 170 -19.29 -13.20 14.04
C ILE A 170 -19.71 -14.53 14.64
N VAL A 171 -18.83 -15.54 14.54
CA VAL A 171 -19.06 -16.88 15.09
C VAL A 171 -17.90 -17.35 15.96
N GLY A 172 -18.22 -18.09 17.03
CA GLY A 172 -17.24 -18.78 17.88
C GLY A 172 -17.53 -18.64 19.37
N GLU A 173 -17.43 -19.73 20.13
CA GLU A 173 -17.68 -19.75 21.57
C GLU A 173 -16.70 -18.87 22.34
N LYS A 174 -15.41 -18.95 21.99
CA LYS A 174 -14.36 -18.17 22.64
C LYS A 174 -14.55 -16.65 22.52
N ILE A 175 -15.06 -16.15 21.39
CA ILE A 175 -15.29 -14.71 21.25
C ILE A 175 -16.47 -14.24 22.10
N GLU A 176 -17.46 -15.11 22.36
CA GLU A 176 -18.53 -14.82 23.33
C GLU A 176 -17.96 -14.77 24.75
N GLU A 177 -17.19 -15.78 25.16
CA GLU A 177 -16.56 -15.86 26.49
C GLU A 177 -15.65 -14.65 26.76
N ASP A 178 -14.78 -14.31 25.80
CA ASP A 178 -13.85 -13.19 25.91
C ASP A 178 -14.61 -11.84 25.94
N THR A 179 -15.73 -11.72 25.23
CA THR A 179 -16.58 -10.52 25.26
C THR A 179 -17.25 -10.37 26.62
N GLU A 180 -17.87 -11.45 27.13
CA GLU A 180 -18.56 -11.44 28.41
C GLU A 180 -17.62 -11.07 29.55
N MET A 181 -16.44 -11.71 29.60
CA MET A 181 -15.42 -11.44 30.60
C MET A 181 -14.94 -9.98 30.58
N LEU A 182 -14.68 -9.42 29.39
CA LEU A 182 -14.16 -8.06 29.27
C LEU A 182 -15.24 -7.00 29.52
N VAL A 183 -16.48 -7.24 29.09
CA VAL A 183 -17.59 -6.34 29.38
C VAL A 183 -17.87 -6.31 30.88
N SER A 184 -17.93 -7.47 31.55
CA SER A 184 -18.14 -7.51 33.00
C SER A 184 -17.07 -6.71 33.73
N TRP A 185 -15.78 -6.93 33.42
CA TRP A 185 -14.68 -6.19 34.02
C TRP A 185 -14.71 -4.67 33.78
N LEU A 186 -15.21 -4.23 32.62
CA LEU A 186 -15.34 -2.81 32.29
C LEU A 186 -16.54 -2.15 32.97
N THR A 187 -17.59 -2.92 33.27
CA THR A 187 -18.84 -2.45 33.91
C THR A 187 -18.91 -2.72 35.41
N GLU A 188 -18.02 -3.55 35.96
CA GLU A 188 -18.01 -3.88 37.38
C GLU A 188 -17.59 -2.66 38.21
N GLU A 189 -18.56 -2.12 38.95
CA GLU A 189 -18.36 -1.10 39.97
C GLU A 189 -17.53 -1.65 41.14
N GLU A 190 -16.20 -1.55 41.08
CA GLU A 190 -15.43 -1.49 42.33
C GLU A 190 -15.73 -0.14 42.98
N LYS A 191 -16.80 -0.11 43.79
CA LYS A 191 -17.33 1.02 44.59
C LYS A 191 -16.36 1.58 45.64
N GLY A 192 -15.07 1.43 45.45
CA GLY A 192 -14.05 2.01 46.29
C GLY A 192 -12.72 1.99 45.57
N VAL A 193 -12.23 3.19 45.23
CA VAL A 193 -10.86 3.44 44.72
C VAL A 193 -10.65 3.13 43.23
N ARG A 194 -11.32 3.87 42.34
CA ARG A 194 -10.78 4.09 40.99
C ARG A 194 -10.62 5.58 40.72
N GLU A 195 -9.62 6.19 41.35
CA GLU A 195 -8.98 7.41 40.83
C GLU A 195 -8.10 7.12 39.59
N ASN A 196 -8.12 5.89 39.07
CA ASN A 196 -7.18 5.42 38.05
C ASN A 196 -7.90 5.01 36.76
N VAL A 197 -7.33 5.44 35.64
CA VAL A 197 -7.73 5.07 34.27
C VAL A 197 -7.52 3.55 34.06
N CYS A 198 -8.56 2.83 33.65
CA CYS A 198 -8.47 1.42 33.26
C CYS A 198 -7.95 1.29 31.83
N VAL A 199 -6.98 0.40 31.59
CA VAL A 199 -6.41 0.16 30.26
C VAL A 199 -6.42 -1.34 29.97
N VAL A 200 -7.05 -1.72 28.86
CA VAL A 200 -7.10 -3.10 28.36
C VAL A 200 -6.32 -3.20 27.04
N ALA A 201 -5.45 -4.21 26.93
CA ALA A 201 -4.66 -4.47 25.72
C ALA A 201 -4.99 -5.84 25.12
N ILE A 202 -5.43 -5.87 23.87
CA ILE A 202 -5.71 -7.11 23.12
C ILE A 202 -4.50 -7.44 22.23
N LEU A 203 -3.79 -8.52 22.55
CA LEU A 203 -2.57 -8.95 21.87
C LEU A 203 -2.81 -10.22 21.05
N GLY A 204 -2.10 -10.38 19.94
CA GLY A 204 -2.22 -11.56 19.08
C GLY A 204 -1.77 -11.34 17.64
N MET A 205 -1.63 -12.42 16.88
CA MET A 205 -1.19 -12.40 15.49
C MET A 205 -2.12 -11.61 14.57
N GLY A 206 -1.63 -11.18 13.41
CA GLY A 206 -2.46 -10.54 12.39
C GLY A 206 -3.60 -11.47 11.94
N GLY A 207 -4.80 -10.91 11.72
CA GLY A 207 -5.96 -11.69 11.26
C GLY A 207 -6.71 -12.50 12.33
N ILE A 208 -6.22 -12.59 13.57
CA ILE A 208 -6.84 -13.43 14.63
C ILE A 208 -8.17 -12.88 15.19
N GLY A 209 -8.67 -11.74 14.70
CA GLY A 209 -9.94 -11.16 15.18
C GLY A 209 -9.84 -10.15 16.34
N LYS A 210 -8.65 -9.62 16.67
CA LYS A 210 -8.49 -8.61 17.75
C LYS A 210 -9.42 -7.41 17.60
N SER A 211 -9.45 -6.83 16.39
CA SER A 211 -10.33 -5.69 16.10
C SER A 211 -11.80 -6.10 16.13
N THR A 212 -12.13 -7.34 15.77
CA THR A 212 -13.48 -7.88 15.85
C THR A 212 -13.97 -7.95 17.29
N LEU A 213 -13.16 -8.50 18.19
CA LEU A 213 -13.44 -8.53 19.64
C LEU A 213 -13.59 -7.12 20.21
N ALA A 214 -12.66 -6.21 19.90
CA ALA A 214 -12.73 -4.83 20.38
C ALA A 214 -14.02 -4.10 19.94
N LYS A 215 -14.45 -4.30 18.69
CA LYS A 215 -15.71 -3.73 18.23
C LYS A 215 -16.89 -4.36 18.97
N LYS A 216 -16.90 -5.67 19.14
CA LYS A 216 -18.00 -6.39 19.79
C LYS A 216 -18.24 -5.88 21.21
N ILE A 217 -17.17 -5.67 21.96
CA ILE A 217 -17.20 -5.02 23.29
C ILE A 217 -17.70 -3.57 23.18
N PHE A 218 -17.16 -2.78 22.24
CA PHE A 218 -17.54 -1.37 22.08
C PHE A 218 -19.05 -1.16 21.80
N ASN A 219 -19.66 -2.10 21.08
CA ASN A 219 -21.09 -2.09 20.72
C ASN A 219 -21.95 -2.96 21.66
N ASP A 220 -21.41 -3.49 22.77
CA ASP A 220 -22.21 -4.22 23.75
C ASP A 220 -23.17 -3.22 24.46
N PRO A 221 -24.47 -3.55 24.59
CA PRO A 221 -25.44 -2.66 25.24
C PRO A 221 -25.04 -2.22 26.64
N ARG A 222 -24.39 -3.10 27.43
CA ARG A 222 -23.95 -2.78 28.80
C ARG A 222 -22.86 -1.71 28.81
N ILE A 223 -22.00 -1.71 27.79
CA ILE A 223 -20.98 -0.67 27.60
C ILE A 223 -21.60 0.64 27.13
N GLU A 224 -22.69 0.58 26.35
CA GLU A 224 -23.44 1.77 25.96
C GLU A 224 -24.17 2.43 27.15
N ASP A 225 -24.72 1.61 28.05
CA ASP A 225 -25.42 2.10 29.25
C ASP A 225 -24.45 2.70 30.28
N GLU A 226 -23.26 2.12 30.46
CA GLU A 226 -22.27 2.56 31.46
C GLU A 226 -21.47 3.80 31.00
N PHE A 227 -21.09 3.88 29.71
CA PHE A 227 -20.19 4.92 29.20
C PHE A 227 -20.93 5.97 28.37
N GLN A 228 -21.12 7.18 28.95
CA GLN A 228 -21.76 8.32 28.26
C GLN A 228 -21.04 8.77 26.99
N LEU A 229 -19.72 8.57 26.91
CA LEU A 229 -18.92 8.95 25.75
C LEU A 229 -18.03 7.78 25.34
N LYS A 230 -18.19 7.34 24.09
CA LYS A 230 -17.38 6.28 23.48
C LYS A 230 -16.69 6.83 22.24
N ILE A 231 -15.36 6.76 22.20
CA ILE A 231 -14.55 7.26 21.09
C ILE A 231 -13.76 6.10 20.49
N TRP A 232 -13.65 6.06 19.17
CA TRP A 232 -12.73 5.14 18.49
C TRP A 232 -11.85 5.85 17.54
N ILE A 233 -10.59 5.56 17.76
CA ILE A 233 -9.49 6.18 17.06
C ILE A 233 -8.79 5.06 16.35
N LEU A 234 -8.92 5.06 15.03
CA LEU A 234 -8.04 4.28 14.19
C LEU A 234 -6.73 5.07 14.05
N GLN A 235 -5.67 4.56 14.65
CA GLN A 235 -4.31 5.03 14.36
C GLN A 235 -3.67 4.04 13.38
N PRO A 236 -3.73 4.29 12.05
CA PRO A 236 -2.92 3.50 11.14
C PRO A 236 -1.45 3.73 11.50
N LYS A 237 -0.63 2.67 11.42
CA LYS A 237 0.82 2.89 11.36
C LYS A 237 1.07 3.74 10.13
N GLU A 238 1.35 5.02 10.34
CA GLU A 238 2.16 5.79 9.41
C GLU A 238 3.46 5.00 9.31
N VAL A 239 3.61 4.28 8.20
CA VAL A 239 4.94 3.86 7.77
C VAL A 239 5.61 5.18 7.48
N LYS A 240 6.40 5.68 8.44
CA LYS A 240 7.39 6.71 8.16
C LYS A 240 8.32 6.08 7.13
N ALA A 241 8.05 6.38 5.86
CA ALA A 241 9.00 6.25 4.78
C ALA A 241 10.18 7.19 5.06
#